data_AF-A0A9E4KZX6-F1
#
_entry.id   AF-A0A9E4KZX6-F1
#
_cell.length_a   1.000
_cell.length_b   1.000
_cell.length_c   1.000
_cell.angle_alpha   90.00
_cell.angle_beta   90.00
_cell.angle_gamma   90.00
#
_symmetry.space_group_name_H-M   'P 1'
#
loop_
_entity.id
_entity.type
_entity.pdbx_description
1 polymer ?
#
loop_
_entity_poly.entity_id
_entity_poly.type
_entity_poly.pdbx_seq_one_letter_code
_entity_poly.pdbx_strand_id
1 'polypeptide(L)'
;THFYAYGVPITERPWRQMLRQHPSLRGAQDEAHLAFLAGYVAHLAADEAWALKMARPQFWRRDWPGVDRWDKFFALHLILTVMDERDEPLLEYWQADSLSSCEPEEWLPFMTDETLRGWRDMVARQIMPGGISQTLPIFALRLRCDPAQIRAALDDPARLEAILWRHIPKALLAEVERQAYAHSRDQLTVYLTEFMPAPARA
;
A
#
# COMPACT_ATOMS: atom_id res chain seq x y z
N THR A 1 7.02 -0.14 9.69
CA THR A 1 7.17 0.09 8.24
C THR A 1 6.48 1.35 7.76
N HIS A 2 5.31 1.77 8.28
CA HIS A 2 4.60 2.90 7.69
C HIS A 2 5.13 4.29 8.08
N PHE A 3 5.96 4.41 9.13
CA PHE A 3 6.54 5.69 9.63
C PHE A 3 5.52 6.80 9.95
N TYR A 4 4.25 6.46 10.17
CA TYR A 4 3.23 7.31 10.79
C TYR A 4 2.24 6.45 11.59
N ALA A 5 1.34 7.09 12.34
CA ALA A 5 0.28 6.40 13.10
C ALA A 5 -1.09 7.00 12.77
N TYR A 6 -2.11 6.14 12.58
CA TYR A 6 -3.45 6.53 12.10
C TYR A 6 -4.26 7.48 13.01
N GLY A 7 -3.75 7.85 14.19
CA GLY A 7 -4.33 8.87 15.08
C GLY A 7 -3.53 10.18 15.17
N VAL A 8 -2.30 10.21 14.64
CA VAL A 8 -1.39 11.35 14.78
C VAL A 8 -1.38 12.15 13.47
N PRO A 9 -1.46 13.49 13.50
CA PRO A 9 -1.29 14.29 12.29
C PRO A 9 0.05 13.98 11.62
N ILE A 10 0.02 13.72 10.31
CA ILE A 10 1.23 13.61 9.50
C ILE A 10 1.77 15.04 9.31
N THR A 11 2.85 15.37 10.00
CA THR A 11 3.53 16.68 9.93
C THR A 11 4.80 16.64 9.08
N GLU A 12 5.39 15.47 8.92
CA GLU A 12 6.54 15.17 8.06
C GLU A 12 6.15 14.02 7.12
N ARG A 13 6.66 14.02 5.88
CA ARG A 13 6.41 12.95 4.91
C ARG A 13 6.92 11.61 5.49
N PRO A 14 6.16 10.50 5.43
CA PRO A 14 6.59 9.25 6.07
C PRO A 14 7.96 8.74 5.61
N TRP A 15 8.27 8.87 4.32
CA TRP A 15 9.58 8.46 3.79
C TRP A 15 10.73 9.37 4.27
N ARG A 16 10.47 10.65 4.54
CA ARG A 16 11.46 11.55 5.17
C ARG A 16 11.72 11.16 6.61
N GLN A 17 10.64 10.85 7.34
CA GLN A 17 10.72 10.33 8.69
C GLN A 17 11.53 9.03 8.74
N MET A 18 11.34 8.11 7.78
CA MET A 18 12.17 6.92 7.62
C MET A 18 13.66 7.27 7.51
N LEU A 19 14.04 8.12 6.55
CA LEU A 19 15.46 8.50 6.35
C LEU A 19 16.04 9.27 7.54
N ARG A 20 15.22 9.99 8.30
CA ARG A 20 15.64 10.67 9.52
C ARG A 20 15.90 9.68 10.66
N GLN A 21 15.03 8.68 10.83
CA GLN A 21 15.20 7.62 11.84
C GLN A 21 16.32 6.65 11.46
N HIS A 22 16.57 6.47 10.16
CA HIS A 22 17.53 5.53 9.60
C HIS A 22 18.41 6.16 8.52
N PRO A 23 19.39 7.01 8.90
CA PRO A 23 20.22 7.75 7.94
C PRO A 23 21.04 6.89 6.98
N SER A 24 21.32 5.62 7.33
CA SER A 24 22.02 4.67 6.46
C SER A 24 21.28 4.41 5.14
N LEU A 25 19.95 4.58 5.11
CA LEU A 25 19.12 4.40 3.91
C LEU A 25 19.24 5.53 2.87
N ARG A 26 20.08 6.55 3.12
CA ARG A 26 20.34 7.61 2.14
C ARG A 26 21.32 7.16 1.04
N GLY A 27 22.13 6.14 1.29
CA GLY A 27 23.03 5.56 0.32
C GLY A 27 22.61 4.12 0.02
N ALA A 28 22.06 3.88 -1.16
CA ALA A 28 21.83 2.52 -1.62
C ALA A 28 23.17 1.79 -1.79
N GLN A 29 23.18 0.49 -1.48
CA GLN A 29 24.38 -0.34 -1.58
C GLN A 29 24.68 -0.72 -3.04
N ASP A 30 23.62 -0.97 -3.82
CA ASP A 30 23.67 -1.34 -5.23
C ASP A 30 22.37 -0.89 -5.94
N GLU A 31 22.23 -1.23 -7.23
CA GLU A 31 21.07 -0.87 -8.05
C GLU A 31 19.77 -1.56 -7.59
N ALA A 32 19.84 -2.79 -7.09
CA ALA A 32 18.67 -3.53 -6.61
C ALA A 32 18.14 -2.94 -5.31
N HIS A 33 19.03 -2.60 -4.38
CA HIS A 33 18.70 -1.89 -3.16
C HIS A 33 18.17 -0.49 -3.47
N LEU A 34 18.72 0.22 -4.46
CA LEU A 34 18.17 1.50 -4.90
C LEU A 34 16.73 1.35 -5.42
N ALA A 35 16.47 0.37 -6.29
CA ALA A 35 15.12 0.08 -6.80
C ALA A 35 14.15 -0.24 -5.65
N PHE A 36 14.61 -1.02 -4.66
CA PHE A 36 13.83 -1.31 -3.46
C PHE A 36 13.50 -0.04 -2.65
N LEU A 37 14.48 0.82 -2.35
CA LEU A 37 14.26 2.06 -1.60
C LEU A 37 13.37 3.03 -2.35
N ALA A 38 13.55 3.15 -3.66
CA ALA A 38 12.71 3.94 -4.55
C ALA A 38 11.25 3.45 -4.50
N GLY A 39 11.03 2.14 -4.67
CA GLY A 39 9.71 1.52 -4.55
C GLY A 39 9.09 1.75 -3.18
N TYR A 40 9.89 1.66 -2.10
CA TYR A 40 9.39 1.87 -0.75
C TYR A 40 9.03 3.32 -0.46
N VAL A 41 9.78 4.29 -0.99
CA VAL A 41 9.42 5.73 -0.96
C VAL A 41 8.10 5.97 -1.69
N ALA A 42 7.96 5.41 -2.89
CA ALA A 42 6.74 5.52 -3.69
C ALA A 42 5.53 4.92 -2.94
N HIS A 43 5.69 3.76 -2.32
CA HIS A 43 4.68 3.11 -1.47
C HIS A 43 4.29 3.99 -0.27
N LEU A 44 5.27 4.49 0.50
CA LEU A 44 5.01 5.36 1.66
C LEU A 44 4.30 6.65 1.28
N ALA A 45 4.60 7.21 0.10
CA ALA A 45 3.90 8.38 -0.42
C ALA A 45 2.45 8.04 -0.85
N ALA A 46 2.21 6.88 -1.46
CA ALA A 46 0.85 6.42 -1.77
C ALA A 46 0.02 6.24 -0.49
N ASP A 47 0.59 5.59 0.52
CA ASP A 47 -0.01 5.42 1.85
C ASP A 47 -0.33 6.76 2.52
N GLU A 48 0.59 7.72 2.46
CA GLU A 48 0.37 9.07 2.97
C GLU A 48 -0.84 9.73 2.29
N ALA A 49 -0.90 9.69 0.96
CA ALA A 49 -2.00 10.27 0.20
C ALA A 49 -3.33 9.58 0.53
N TRP A 50 -3.34 8.24 0.60
CA TRP A 50 -4.51 7.45 0.99
C TRP A 50 -4.99 7.80 2.40
N ALA A 51 -4.07 7.89 3.36
CA ALA A 51 -4.37 8.23 4.74
C ALA A 51 -5.00 9.63 4.85
N LEU A 52 -4.41 10.62 4.17
CA LEU A 52 -4.85 12.02 4.23
C LEU A 52 -6.14 12.30 3.46
N LYS A 53 -6.40 11.57 2.37
CA LYS A 53 -7.47 11.89 1.42
C LYS A 53 -8.65 10.92 1.45
N MET A 54 -8.42 9.65 1.80
CA MET A 54 -9.47 8.63 1.89
C MET A 54 -9.70 8.14 3.32
N ALA A 55 -8.72 7.44 3.91
CA ALA A 55 -8.92 6.69 5.15
C ALA A 55 -9.37 7.60 6.31
N ARG A 56 -8.61 8.66 6.59
CA ARG A 56 -8.92 9.54 7.71
C ARG A 56 -10.16 10.41 7.47
N PRO A 57 -10.34 11.08 6.31
CA PRO A 57 -11.53 11.90 6.10
C PRO A 57 -12.82 11.08 6.05
N GLN A 58 -12.83 9.96 5.33
CA GLN A 58 -14.08 9.25 5.05
C GLN A 58 -14.39 8.16 6.08
N PHE A 59 -13.41 7.34 6.45
CA PHE A 59 -13.63 6.20 7.35
C PHE A 59 -13.46 6.57 8.82
N TRP A 60 -12.61 7.55 9.16
CA TRP A 60 -12.38 7.94 10.56
C TRP A 60 -13.17 9.16 11.04
N ARG A 61 -13.23 10.23 10.23
CA ARG A 61 -13.77 11.53 10.66
C ARG A 61 -15.21 11.78 10.26
N ARG A 62 -15.58 11.46 9.01
CA ARG A 62 -16.93 11.70 8.50
C ARG A 62 -17.93 10.82 9.22
N ASP A 63 -19.05 11.38 9.66
CA ASP A 63 -20.13 10.59 10.23
C ASP A 63 -20.93 9.86 9.13
N TRP A 64 -21.26 8.59 9.38
CA TRP A 64 -22.10 7.77 8.51
C TRP A 64 -23.36 7.44 9.33
N PRO A 65 -24.51 8.10 9.06
CA PRO A 65 -25.68 7.98 9.92
C PRO A 65 -26.10 6.52 10.14
N GLY A 66 -26.15 6.10 11.41
CA GLY A 66 -26.54 4.74 11.80
C GLY A 66 -25.49 3.66 11.54
N VAL A 67 -24.24 4.02 11.21
CA VAL A 67 -23.14 3.09 10.96
C VAL A 67 -22.04 3.29 12.00
N ASP A 68 -21.64 2.21 12.69
CA ASP A 68 -20.63 2.29 13.74
C ASP A 68 -19.19 2.26 13.19
N ARG A 69 -18.20 2.40 14.08
CA ARG A 69 -16.78 2.40 13.69
C ARG A 69 -16.31 1.08 13.12
N TRP A 70 -16.85 -0.04 13.58
CA TRP A 70 -16.47 -1.36 13.13
C TRP A 70 -16.99 -1.64 11.72
N ASP A 71 -18.23 -1.26 11.44
CA ASP A 71 -18.82 -1.34 10.10
C ASP A 71 -18.07 -0.46 9.09
N LYS A 72 -17.62 0.73 9.51
CA LYS A 72 -16.73 1.56 8.68
C LYS A 72 -15.37 0.90 8.44
N PHE A 73 -14.83 0.23 9.45
CA PHE A 73 -13.58 -0.52 9.32
C PHE A 73 -13.74 -1.73 8.38
N PHE A 74 -14.90 -2.40 8.41
CA PHE A 74 -15.28 -3.43 7.45
C PHE A 74 -15.38 -2.86 6.02
N ALA A 75 -16.10 -1.76 5.84
CA ALA A 75 -16.20 -1.07 4.54
C ALA A 75 -14.84 -0.62 3.98
N LEU A 76 -13.91 -0.18 4.84
CA LEU A 76 -12.54 0.13 4.44
C LEU A 76 -11.81 -1.09 3.84
N HIS A 77 -12.02 -2.28 4.41
CA HIS A 77 -11.41 -3.49 3.85
C HIS A 77 -12.14 -3.98 2.59
N LEU A 78 -13.44 -3.73 2.45
CA LEU A 78 -14.15 -3.98 1.20
C LEU A 78 -13.59 -3.13 0.06
N ILE A 79 -13.41 -1.81 0.26
CA ILE A 79 -12.88 -0.96 -0.82
C ILE A 79 -11.47 -1.36 -1.24
N LEU A 80 -10.62 -1.75 -0.27
CA LEU A 80 -9.27 -2.25 -0.56
C LEU A 80 -9.30 -3.57 -1.33
N THR A 81 -10.24 -4.47 -1.01
CA THR A 81 -10.39 -5.74 -1.75
C THR A 81 -10.90 -5.50 -3.16
N VAL A 82 -11.85 -4.57 -3.35
CA VAL A 82 -12.31 -4.17 -4.69
C VAL A 82 -11.16 -3.63 -5.52
N MET A 83 -10.28 -2.81 -4.94
CA MET A 83 -9.11 -2.29 -5.64
C MET A 83 -8.14 -3.41 -6.01
N ASP A 84 -7.84 -4.32 -5.07
CA ASP A 84 -6.96 -5.48 -5.30
C ASP A 84 -7.46 -6.34 -6.47
N GLU A 85 -8.73 -6.75 -6.45
CA GLU A 85 -9.34 -7.58 -7.50
C GLU A 85 -9.46 -6.85 -8.86
N ARG A 86 -9.65 -5.53 -8.84
CA ARG A 86 -9.68 -4.71 -10.06
C ARG A 86 -8.31 -4.63 -10.71
N ASP A 87 -7.25 -4.55 -9.91
CA ASP A 87 -5.90 -4.25 -10.37
C ASP A 87 -5.06 -5.52 -10.61
N GLU A 88 -5.42 -6.65 -10.01
CA GLU A 88 -4.76 -7.95 -10.21
C GLU A 88 -4.57 -8.32 -11.70
N PRO A 89 -5.55 -8.15 -12.62
CA PRO A 89 -5.37 -8.46 -14.03
C PRO A 89 -4.39 -7.53 -14.77
N LEU A 90 -3.97 -6.41 -14.14
CA LEU A 90 -3.00 -5.46 -14.70
C LEU A 90 -1.55 -5.86 -14.38
N LEU A 91 -1.35 -6.87 -13.53
CA LEU A 91 -0.02 -7.38 -13.20
C LEU A 91 0.65 -7.98 -14.43
N GLU A 92 1.93 -7.68 -14.57
CA GLU A 92 2.74 -8.21 -15.66
C GLU A 92 3.53 -9.43 -15.19
N TYR A 93 3.64 -10.45 -16.05
CA TYR A 93 4.26 -11.73 -15.71
C TYR A 93 5.69 -11.59 -15.15
N TRP A 94 6.45 -10.59 -15.62
CA TRP A 94 7.84 -10.38 -15.22
C TRP A 94 8.00 -9.90 -13.79
N GLN A 95 6.94 -9.31 -13.18
CA GLN A 95 7.02 -8.71 -11.84
C GLN A 95 7.28 -9.78 -10.77
N ALA A 96 6.66 -10.95 -10.90
CA ALA A 96 6.85 -12.06 -9.97
C ALA A 96 8.27 -12.63 -10.03
N ASP A 97 8.80 -12.82 -11.24
CA ASP A 97 10.16 -13.32 -11.47
C ASP A 97 11.19 -12.31 -10.96
N SER A 98 11.00 -11.02 -11.30
CA SER A 98 11.87 -9.94 -10.83
C SER A 98 11.90 -9.90 -9.31
N LEU A 99 10.73 -9.92 -8.65
CA LEU A 99 10.64 -9.90 -7.19
C LEU A 99 11.28 -11.13 -6.55
N SER A 100 11.06 -12.32 -7.11
CA SER A 100 11.63 -13.57 -6.58
C SER A 100 13.15 -13.64 -6.69
N SER A 101 13.73 -12.92 -7.65
CA SER A 101 15.18 -12.89 -7.87
C SER A 101 15.93 -11.94 -6.94
N CYS A 102 15.23 -11.05 -6.22
CA CYS A 102 15.84 -10.06 -5.34
C CYS A 102 16.41 -10.70 -4.07
N GLU A 103 17.72 -10.68 -3.85
CA GLU A 103 18.36 -11.15 -2.62
C GLU A 103 18.72 -9.98 -1.69
N PRO A 104 17.90 -9.66 -0.67
CA PRO A 104 18.23 -8.60 0.27
C PRO A 104 19.39 -9.01 1.18
N GLU A 105 20.35 -8.09 1.33
CA GLU A 105 21.51 -8.20 2.21
C GLU A 105 21.65 -6.89 3.03
N GLU A 106 21.20 -6.94 4.28
CA GLU A 106 21.17 -5.79 5.19
C GLU A 106 20.49 -4.53 4.59
N TRP A 107 19.48 -4.72 3.73
CA TRP A 107 18.79 -3.61 3.04
C TRP A 107 18.01 -2.70 4.00
N LEU A 108 17.57 -3.21 5.16
CA LEU A 108 16.79 -2.45 6.13
C LEU A 108 17.38 -2.53 7.55
N PRO A 109 17.62 -1.40 8.24
CA PRO A 109 18.17 -1.39 9.60
C PRO A 109 17.13 -1.66 10.70
N PHE A 110 15.86 -1.88 10.32
CA PHE A 110 14.74 -2.11 11.24
C PHE A 110 13.98 -3.41 10.94
N MET A 111 14.47 -4.23 10.01
CA MET A 111 13.88 -5.50 9.62
C MET A 111 14.99 -6.45 9.19
N THR A 112 14.93 -7.71 9.62
CA THR A 112 15.92 -8.71 9.21
C THR A 112 15.71 -9.13 7.76
N ASP A 113 16.79 -9.55 7.09
CA ASP A 113 16.69 -10.08 5.72
C ASP A 113 15.80 -11.32 5.64
N GLU A 114 15.79 -12.16 6.68
CA GLU A 114 14.86 -13.30 6.77
C GLU A 114 13.40 -12.85 6.73
N THR A 115 13.06 -11.81 7.51
CA THR A 115 11.71 -11.24 7.48
C THR A 115 11.40 -10.67 6.11
N LEU A 116 12.34 -9.90 5.53
CA LEU A 116 12.15 -9.26 4.23
C LEU A 116 11.99 -10.28 3.10
N ARG A 117 12.78 -11.37 3.09
CA ARG A 117 12.62 -12.51 2.17
C ARG A 117 11.27 -13.20 2.37
N GLY A 118 10.82 -13.39 3.62
CA GLY A 118 9.49 -13.91 3.90
C GLY A 118 8.36 -13.09 3.27
N TRP A 119 8.45 -11.75 3.35
CA TRP A 119 7.51 -10.84 2.68
C TRP A 119 7.62 -10.93 1.15
N ARG A 120 8.85 -10.88 0.60
CA ARG A 120 9.13 -11.05 -0.84
C ARG A 120 8.47 -12.31 -1.38
N ASP A 121 8.73 -13.46 -0.75
CA ASP A 121 8.25 -14.76 -1.20
C ASP A 121 6.73 -14.88 -1.07
N MET A 122 6.15 -14.29 -0.02
CA MET A 122 4.70 -14.25 0.16
C MET A 122 4.03 -13.43 -0.94
N VAL A 123 4.57 -12.26 -1.31
CA VAL A 123 4.02 -11.43 -2.38
C VAL A 123 4.24 -12.10 -3.74
N ALA A 124 5.43 -12.61 -4.02
CA ALA A 124 5.77 -13.27 -5.28
C ALA A 124 4.82 -14.44 -5.60
N ARG A 125 4.50 -15.28 -4.61
CA ARG A 125 3.54 -16.39 -4.77
C ARG A 125 2.11 -15.92 -5.09
N GLN A 126 1.74 -14.70 -4.70
CA GLN A 126 0.41 -14.16 -4.97
C GLN A 126 0.34 -13.55 -6.38
N ILE A 127 1.41 -12.90 -6.84
CA ILE A 127 1.42 -12.15 -8.12
C ILE A 127 1.94 -12.97 -9.30
N MET A 128 2.49 -14.17 -9.08
CA MET A 128 2.89 -15.07 -10.17
C MET A 128 1.68 -15.55 -10.97
N PRO A 129 1.84 -15.97 -12.25
CA PRO A 129 0.74 -16.53 -13.03
C PRO A 129 0.04 -17.69 -12.32
N GLY A 130 -1.27 -17.57 -12.12
CA GLY A 130 -2.07 -18.55 -11.36
C GLY A 130 -1.88 -18.50 -9.84
N GLY A 131 -1.18 -17.49 -9.33
CA GLY A 131 -1.09 -17.17 -7.91
C GLY A 131 -2.47 -16.89 -7.33
N ILE A 132 -2.60 -17.07 -6.02
CA ILE A 132 -3.85 -16.84 -5.29
C ILE A 132 -3.61 -15.70 -4.32
N SER A 133 -4.31 -14.57 -4.52
CA SER A 133 -4.31 -13.45 -3.58
C SER A 133 -4.70 -13.90 -2.16
N GLN A 134 -3.93 -13.46 -1.17
CA GLN A 134 -4.22 -13.69 0.25
C GLN A 134 -4.97 -12.51 0.89
N THR A 135 -5.42 -11.53 0.11
CA THR A 135 -6.14 -10.35 0.60
C THR A 135 -7.32 -10.72 1.50
N LEU A 136 -8.18 -11.64 1.06
CA LEU A 136 -9.33 -12.08 1.85
C LEU A 136 -8.93 -12.76 3.18
N PRO A 137 -8.06 -13.80 3.21
CA PRO A 137 -7.54 -14.36 4.46
C PRO A 137 -6.93 -13.33 5.41
N ILE A 138 -6.09 -12.41 4.90
CA ILE A 138 -5.40 -11.40 5.71
C ILE A 138 -6.41 -10.41 6.30
N PHE A 139 -7.38 -9.96 5.51
CA PHE A 139 -8.39 -9.01 5.95
C PHE A 139 -9.39 -9.64 6.91
N ALA A 140 -9.75 -10.91 6.69
CA ALA A 140 -10.61 -11.67 7.59
C ALA A 140 -10.04 -11.74 9.02
N LEU A 141 -8.72 -11.96 9.16
CA LEU A 141 -8.03 -11.91 10.44
C LEU A 141 -8.12 -10.52 11.11
N ARG A 142 -7.95 -9.44 10.34
CA ARG A 142 -8.05 -8.06 10.85
C ARG A 142 -9.48 -7.72 11.29
N LEU A 143 -10.47 -8.21 10.54
CA LEU A 143 -11.89 -8.00 10.77
C LEU A 143 -12.51 -9.04 11.72
N ARG A 144 -11.72 -9.98 12.24
CA ARG A 144 -12.18 -11.05 13.15
C ARG A 144 -13.44 -11.75 12.63
N CYS A 145 -13.44 -12.05 11.33
CA CYS A 145 -14.57 -12.66 10.62
C CYS A 145 -14.07 -13.79 9.71
N ASP A 146 -14.98 -14.56 9.15
CA ASP A 146 -14.67 -15.57 8.13
C ASP A 146 -14.44 -14.90 6.76
N PRO A 147 -13.43 -15.30 5.96
CA PRO A 147 -13.25 -14.79 4.59
C PRO A 147 -14.52 -14.86 3.72
N ALA A 148 -15.37 -15.87 3.91
CA ALA A 148 -16.64 -16.02 3.21
C ALA A 148 -17.62 -14.88 3.50
N GLN A 149 -17.53 -14.23 4.67
CA GLN A 149 -18.38 -13.08 4.99
C GLN A 149 -17.99 -11.84 4.17
N ILE A 150 -16.69 -11.65 3.93
CA ILE A 150 -16.17 -10.58 3.05
C ILE A 150 -16.58 -10.88 1.61
N ARG A 151 -16.33 -12.11 1.13
CA ARG A 151 -16.73 -12.56 -0.21
C ARG A 151 -18.22 -12.38 -0.48
N ALA A 152 -19.08 -12.79 0.46
CA ALA A 152 -20.52 -12.64 0.35
C ALA A 152 -20.99 -11.17 0.33
N ALA A 153 -20.18 -10.23 0.85
CA ALA A 153 -20.47 -8.80 0.72
C ALA A 153 -20.02 -8.24 -0.63
N LEU A 154 -18.91 -8.74 -1.18
CA LEU A 154 -18.38 -8.32 -2.49
C LEU A 154 -19.22 -8.88 -3.66
N ASP A 155 -19.73 -10.10 -3.55
CA ASP A 155 -20.50 -10.77 -4.62
C ASP A 155 -21.97 -10.32 -4.73
N ASP A 156 -22.45 -9.54 -3.77
CA ASP A 156 -23.80 -8.97 -3.79
C ASP A 156 -23.70 -7.46 -4.05
N PRO A 157 -23.98 -6.99 -5.29
CA PRO A 157 -23.89 -5.58 -5.63
C PRO A 157 -24.79 -4.67 -4.79
N ALA A 158 -25.98 -5.14 -4.38
CA ALA A 158 -26.89 -4.35 -3.57
C ALA A 158 -26.36 -4.21 -2.14
N ARG A 159 -25.78 -5.28 -1.60
CA ARG A 159 -25.11 -5.25 -0.29
C ARG A 159 -23.85 -4.40 -0.31
N LEU A 160 -23.01 -4.53 -1.34
CA LEU A 160 -21.81 -3.70 -1.50
C LEU A 160 -22.17 -2.21 -1.65
N GLU A 161 -23.22 -1.91 -2.40
CA GLU A 161 -23.76 -0.54 -2.50
C GLU A 161 -24.19 0.00 -1.14
N ALA A 162 -24.94 -0.79 -0.37
CA ALA A 162 -25.45 -0.38 0.94
C ALA A 162 -24.33 -0.15 1.98
N ILE A 163 -23.31 -1.02 2.01
CA ILE A 163 -22.21 -0.97 2.99
C ILE A 163 -21.17 0.09 2.61
N LEU A 164 -20.84 0.20 1.31
CA LEU A 164 -19.70 0.98 0.85
C LEU A 164 -20.10 2.15 -0.06
N TRP A 165 -20.68 1.88 -1.23
CA TRP A 165 -20.77 2.89 -2.30
C TRP A 165 -21.77 4.02 -2.02
N ARG A 166 -22.81 3.76 -1.21
CA ARG A 166 -23.70 4.81 -0.68
C ARG A 166 -22.94 5.87 0.12
N HIS A 167 -21.86 5.48 0.77
CA HIS A 167 -21.06 6.33 1.65
C HIS A 167 -19.81 6.91 0.96
N ILE A 168 -19.21 6.13 0.06
CA ILE A 168 -18.00 6.47 -0.70
C ILE A 168 -18.34 6.49 -2.19
N PRO A 169 -18.52 7.65 -2.82
CA PRO A 169 -18.74 7.70 -4.26
C PRO A 169 -17.56 7.09 -5.03
N LYS A 170 -17.82 6.26 -6.04
CA LYS A 170 -16.76 5.69 -6.90
C LYS A 170 -15.88 6.76 -7.56
N ALA A 171 -16.46 7.91 -7.90
CA ALA A 171 -15.72 9.06 -8.43
C ALA A 171 -14.73 9.65 -7.41
N LEU A 172 -15.06 9.61 -6.11
CA LEU A 172 -14.13 10.03 -5.05
C LEU A 172 -12.95 9.04 -4.96
N LEU A 173 -13.21 7.73 -5.04
CA LEU A 173 -12.14 6.73 -5.07
C LEU A 173 -11.18 7.00 -6.25
N ALA A 174 -11.71 7.10 -7.47
CA ALA A 174 -10.90 7.34 -8.66
C ALA A 174 -10.06 8.64 -8.56
N GLU A 175 -10.64 9.71 -8.00
CA GLU A 175 -9.92 10.96 -7.79
C GLU A 175 -8.81 10.82 -6.74
N VAL A 176 -9.06 10.13 -5.63
CA VAL A 176 -8.02 9.88 -4.62
C VAL A 176 -6.90 9.01 -5.20
N GLU A 177 -7.21 7.98 -5.96
CA GLU A 177 -6.21 7.12 -6.61
C GLU A 177 -5.33 7.93 -7.56
N ARG A 178 -5.93 8.71 -8.46
CA ARG A 178 -5.20 9.61 -9.38
C ARG A 178 -4.27 10.54 -8.61
N GLN A 179 -4.74 11.12 -7.52
CA GLN A 179 -3.94 12.00 -6.69
C GLN A 179 -2.84 11.25 -5.91
N ALA A 180 -3.07 10.01 -5.49
CA ALA A 180 -2.09 9.18 -4.80
C ALA A 180 -0.96 8.75 -5.75
N TYR A 181 -1.29 8.33 -6.98
CA TYR A 181 -0.29 8.03 -8.01
C TYR A 181 0.55 9.26 -8.37
N ALA A 182 -0.08 10.40 -8.61
CA ALA A 182 0.63 11.64 -8.91
C ALA A 182 1.57 12.03 -7.75
N HIS A 183 1.07 12.01 -6.51
CA HIS A 183 1.87 12.32 -5.33
C HIS A 183 3.04 11.33 -5.15
N SER A 184 2.78 10.04 -5.30
CA SER A 184 3.80 8.98 -5.21
C SER A 184 4.93 9.18 -6.21
N ARG A 185 4.59 9.43 -7.49
CA ARG A 185 5.56 9.72 -8.55
C ARG A 185 6.37 10.99 -8.26
N ASP A 186 5.70 12.05 -7.81
CA ASP A 186 6.37 13.32 -7.51
C ASP A 186 7.35 13.15 -6.32
N GLN A 187 6.97 12.41 -5.28
CA GLN A 187 7.86 12.09 -4.15
C GLN A 187 9.02 11.17 -4.55
N LEU A 188 8.77 10.19 -5.41
CA LEU A 188 9.83 9.35 -5.97
C LEU A 188 10.85 10.20 -6.74
N THR A 189 10.39 11.13 -7.57
CA THR A 189 11.26 12.04 -8.33
C THR A 189 12.12 12.90 -7.41
N VAL A 190 11.53 13.42 -6.33
CA VAL A 190 12.28 14.18 -5.30
C VAL A 190 13.34 13.29 -4.66
N TYR A 191 13.00 12.07 -4.25
CA TYR A 191 13.96 11.14 -3.66
C TYR A 191 15.12 10.81 -4.60
N LEU A 192 14.84 10.44 -5.85
CA LEU A 192 15.88 10.11 -6.82
C LEU A 192 16.77 11.32 -7.12
N THR A 193 16.21 12.54 -7.20
CA THR A 193 16.98 13.77 -7.44
C THR A 193 17.95 14.08 -6.29
N GLU A 194 17.54 13.81 -5.06
CA GLU A 194 18.34 14.15 -3.87
C GLU A 194 19.37 13.09 -3.51
N PHE A 195 19.08 11.81 -3.79
CA PHE A 195 19.87 10.69 -3.30
C PHE A 195 20.52 9.83 -4.39
N MET A 196 20.24 10.10 -5.67
CA MET A 196 21.03 9.52 -6.76
C MET A 196 22.16 10.48 -7.18
N PRO A 197 23.39 9.96 -7.36
CA PRO A 197 24.43 10.74 -8.00
C PRO A 197 24.00 11.09 -9.43
N ALA A 198 24.27 12.33 -9.85
CA ALA A 198 24.10 12.72 -11.25
C ALA A 198 24.89 11.73 -12.13
N PRO A 199 24.35 11.29 -13.28
CA PRO A 199 25.09 10.40 -14.15
C PRO A 199 26.43 11.04 -14.49
N ALA A 200 27.51 10.27 -14.33
CA ALA A 200 28.83 10.70 -14.78
C ALA A 200 28.69 11.10 -16.24
N ARG A 201 28.95 12.38 -16.55
CA ARG A 201 28.97 12.84 -17.94
C ARG A 201 30.07 12.06 -18.65
N ALA A 202 29.67 11.18 -19.56
CA ALA A 202 30.56 10.54 -20.52
C ALA A 202 31.21 11.58 -21.43
#